data_AF-A0A841MRT4-F1
#
_entry.id   AF-A0A841MRT4-F1
#
_cell.length_a   1.000
_cell.length_b   1.000
_cell.length_c   1.000
_cell.angle_alpha   90.00
_cell.angle_beta   90.00
_cell.angle_gamma   90.00
#
_symmetry.space_group_name_H-M   'P 1'
#
loop_
_entity.id
_entity.type
_entity.pdbx_description
1 polymer ?
#
loop_
_entity_poly.entity_id
_entity_poly.type
_entity_poly.pdbx_seq_one_letter_code
_entity_poly.pdbx_strand_id
1 'polypeptide(L)'
;MKVTFLGTGTSQGVPVITCSCQVCQSLDFRNKRFRSSIHFEIGDLSLVVDTGPDFRSQMLTAGVKRLDGVLFTHEHKDHTAGLDDIRPFNFSQKMDIPIFGRPQVLEQIKREFAYVFSNKKYPGVPQIEPVEIDESPFTIQGVTIIPIPVFHYKLPVLGFRIGDFTYITDTNYIPDESMELIKGSKILVLNALQKESHISHFTLDEAVAKAKEIGADTTYLTHISHKLGLHDEVEKELPSGISLAYDGLQVTLP
;
A
#
# COMPACT_ATOMS: atom_id res chain seq x y z
N MET A 1 0.82 13.68 11.78
CA MET A 1 1.25 12.51 10.98
C MET A 1 1.56 12.89 9.53
N LYS A 2 2.70 12.46 8.97
CA LYS A 2 3.03 12.62 7.54
C LYS A 2 2.89 11.28 6.82
N VAL A 3 2.28 11.29 5.63
CA VAL A 3 2.09 10.09 4.80
C VAL A 3 2.63 10.34 3.40
N THR A 4 3.43 9.40 2.88
CA THR A 4 4.01 9.46 1.54
C THR A 4 3.53 8.29 0.70
N PHE A 5 2.92 8.57 -0.46
CA PHE A 5 2.52 7.56 -1.43
C PHE A 5 3.77 7.11 -2.19
N LEU A 6 4.29 5.94 -1.83
CA LEU A 6 5.53 5.42 -2.40
C LEU A 6 5.33 4.88 -3.81
N GLY A 7 4.19 4.24 -4.02
CA GLY A 7 3.75 3.75 -5.32
C GLY A 7 2.24 3.76 -5.39
N THR A 8 1.72 3.95 -6.60
CA THR A 8 0.29 4.15 -6.86
C THR A 8 -0.24 3.30 -8.02
N GLY A 9 0.60 2.41 -8.53
CA GLY A 9 0.35 1.58 -9.70
C GLY A 9 -0.13 0.18 -9.35
N THR A 10 -0.76 -0.45 -10.32
CA THR A 10 -1.12 -1.88 -10.29
C THR A 10 0.11 -2.80 -10.19
N SER A 11 -0.11 -4.11 -10.06
CA SER A 11 0.92 -5.14 -9.94
C SER A 11 2.04 -5.12 -11.00
N GLN A 12 1.72 -4.63 -12.20
CA GLN A 12 2.67 -4.50 -13.32
C GLN A 12 3.45 -3.18 -13.32
N GLY A 13 3.09 -2.24 -12.45
CA GLY A 13 3.51 -0.84 -12.54
C GLY A 13 2.99 -0.14 -13.79
N VAL A 14 3.33 1.14 -13.94
CA VAL A 14 3.13 1.91 -15.17
C VAL A 14 4.41 2.69 -15.45
N PRO A 15 5.06 2.54 -16.61
CA PRO A 15 4.64 1.78 -17.79
C PRO A 15 4.67 0.26 -17.60
N VAL A 16 3.72 -0.43 -18.23
CA VAL A 16 3.75 -1.90 -18.34
C VAL A 16 4.84 -2.30 -19.33
N ILE A 17 5.67 -3.28 -18.95
CA ILE A 17 6.76 -3.80 -19.80
C ILE A 17 6.19 -4.21 -21.17
N THR A 18 6.84 -3.76 -22.25
CA THR A 18 6.46 -3.95 -23.67
C THR A 18 5.24 -3.16 -24.17
N CYS A 19 4.53 -2.41 -23.33
CA CYS A 19 3.36 -1.65 -23.76
C CYS A 19 3.74 -0.26 -24.33
N SER A 20 3.16 0.08 -25.47
CA SER A 20 3.35 1.35 -26.17
C SER A 20 2.09 2.23 -26.21
N CYS A 21 1.12 2.03 -25.30
CA CYS A 21 -0.07 2.88 -25.25
C CYS A 21 0.29 4.31 -24.78
N GLN A 22 -0.62 5.26 -25.00
CA GLN A 22 -0.41 6.67 -24.66
C GLN A 22 -0.03 6.89 -23.19
N VAL A 23 -0.61 6.12 -22.25
CA VAL A 23 -0.32 6.25 -20.81
C VAL A 23 1.11 5.77 -20.51
N CYS A 24 1.49 4.60 -21.04
CA CYS A 24 2.85 4.07 -20.86
C CYS A 24 3.93 4.97 -21.51
N GLN A 25 3.60 5.61 -22.64
CA GLN A 25 4.50 6.54 -23.34
C GLN A 25 4.48 7.97 -22.80
N SER A 26 3.53 8.31 -21.91
CA SER A 26 3.39 9.66 -21.37
C SER A 26 4.68 10.16 -20.72
N LEU A 27 4.99 11.44 -20.91
CA LEU A 27 6.10 12.12 -20.25
C LEU A 27 5.70 12.74 -18.91
N ASP A 28 4.41 12.75 -18.58
CA ASP A 28 3.92 13.17 -17.27
C ASP A 28 4.37 12.16 -16.22
N PHE A 29 5.15 12.63 -15.23
CA PHE A 29 5.68 11.79 -14.16
C PHE A 29 4.58 11.14 -13.33
N ARG A 30 3.37 11.72 -13.28
CA ARG A 30 2.22 11.17 -12.54
C ARG A 30 1.62 9.93 -13.20
N ASN A 31 1.97 9.67 -14.47
CA ASN A 31 1.66 8.41 -15.16
C ASN A 31 2.77 7.36 -14.98
N LYS A 32 3.89 7.69 -14.32
CA LYS A 32 4.93 6.73 -13.93
C LYS A 32 4.65 6.27 -12.51
N ARG A 33 4.35 4.98 -12.35
CA ARG A 33 3.80 4.42 -11.12
C ARG A 33 4.51 3.12 -10.77
N PHE A 34 5.19 3.11 -9.64
CA PHE A 34 5.62 1.92 -8.92
C PHE A 34 4.40 1.14 -8.40
N ARG A 35 4.62 -0.12 -8.02
CA ARG A 35 3.60 -0.94 -7.33
C ARG A 35 3.15 -0.26 -6.04
N SER A 36 1.85 -0.36 -5.73
CA SER A 36 1.22 0.26 -4.57
C SER A 36 1.99 0.02 -3.26
N SER A 37 2.31 1.11 -2.56
CA SER A 37 2.86 1.09 -1.21
C SER A 37 2.76 2.48 -0.60
N ILE A 38 2.67 2.57 0.72
CA ILE A 38 2.57 3.84 1.44
C ILE A 38 3.45 3.84 2.69
N HIS A 39 4.04 5.00 2.99
CA HIS A 39 4.90 5.23 4.15
C HIS A 39 4.27 6.21 5.12
N PHE A 40 4.35 5.89 6.41
CA PHE A 40 3.88 6.73 7.51
C PHE A 40 5.05 7.17 8.37
N GLU A 41 5.10 8.47 8.66
CA GLU A 41 5.99 9.09 9.65
C GLU A 41 5.12 9.74 10.74
N ILE A 42 5.19 9.20 11.95
CA ILE A 42 4.33 9.55 13.09
C ILE A 42 5.22 9.81 14.31
N GLY A 43 5.67 11.05 14.47
CA GLY A 43 6.71 11.36 15.44
C GLY A 43 8.00 10.62 15.06
N ASP A 44 8.52 9.78 15.97
CA ASP A 44 9.70 8.95 15.72
C ASP A 44 9.38 7.59 15.07
N LEU A 45 8.10 7.27 14.86
CA LEU A 45 7.66 6.00 14.28
C LEU A 45 7.62 6.06 12.74
N SER A 46 8.33 5.14 12.10
CA SER A 46 8.36 4.96 10.65
C SER A 46 7.76 3.61 10.23
N LEU A 47 6.60 3.61 9.57
CA LEU A 47 5.95 2.39 9.09
C LEU A 47 5.82 2.39 7.58
N VAL A 48 5.96 1.23 6.96
CA VAL A 48 5.60 1.03 5.54
C VAL A 48 4.50 -0.01 5.43
N VAL A 49 3.56 0.20 4.53
CA VAL A 49 2.60 -0.83 4.12
C VAL A 49 3.11 -1.44 2.83
N ASP A 50 3.34 -2.74 2.88
CA ASP A 50 3.87 -3.60 1.82
C ASP A 50 5.31 -3.26 1.36
N THR A 51 6.07 -4.29 1.01
CA THR A 51 7.43 -4.21 0.46
C THR A 51 7.45 -4.87 -0.92
N GLY A 52 6.77 -4.22 -1.87
CA GLY A 52 6.74 -4.64 -3.26
C GLY A 52 8.11 -4.63 -3.93
N PRO A 53 8.23 -5.07 -5.20
CA PRO A 53 9.53 -5.20 -5.84
C PRO A 53 10.18 -3.84 -6.21
N ASP A 54 9.47 -2.73 -6.00
CA ASP A 54 10.03 -1.36 -6.11
C ASP A 54 10.54 -0.81 -4.77
N PHE A 55 10.41 -1.55 -3.67
CA PHE A 55 10.63 -1.07 -2.31
C PHE A 55 11.94 -0.28 -2.15
N ARG A 56 13.05 -0.80 -2.70
CA ARG A 56 14.34 -0.09 -2.69
C ARG A 56 14.26 1.28 -3.36
N SER A 57 13.71 1.35 -4.58
CA SER A 57 13.59 2.60 -5.34
C SER A 57 12.65 3.58 -4.65
N GLN A 58 11.56 3.07 -4.08
CA GLN A 58 10.60 3.82 -3.29
C GLN A 58 11.25 4.47 -2.05
N MET A 59 11.96 3.69 -1.23
CA MET A 59 12.66 4.19 -0.03
C MET A 59 13.71 5.24 -0.37
N LEU A 60 14.49 5.01 -1.45
CA LEU A 60 15.52 5.95 -1.89
C LEU A 60 14.91 7.26 -2.40
N THR A 61 13.84 7.18 -3.19
CA THR A 61 13.16 8.36 -3.76
C THR A 61 12.48 9.18 -2.68
N ALA A 62 11.81 8.52 -1.73
CA ALA A 62 11.17 9.18 -0.59
C ALA A 62 12.18 9.65 0.48
N GLY A 63 13.45 9.26 0.37
CA GLY A 63 14.50 9.66 1.31
C GLY A 63 14.37 9.02 2.70
N VAL A 64 13.66 7.88 2.82
CA VAL A 64 13.40 7.21 4.10
C VAL A 64 14.71 6.69 4.68
N LYS A 65 15.02 7.09 5.92
CA LYS A 65 16.27 6.72 6.64
C LYS A 65 16.05 5.80 7.83
N ARG A 66 14.79 5.60 8.22
CA ARG A 66 14.38 4.78 9.34
C ARG A 66 13.19 3.93 8.93
N LEU A 67 13.11 2.70 9.42
CA LEU A 67 11.97 1.82 9.29
C LEU A 67 11.78 1.07 10.61
N ASP A 68 10.63 1.22 11.25
CA ASP A 68 10.30 0.62 12.53
C ASP A 68 9.36 -0.58 12.40
N GLY A 69 8.70 -0.74 11.26
CA GLY A 69 7.84 -1.89 10.99
C GLY A 69 7.29 -1.92 9.57
N VAL A 70 6.95 -3.13 9.12
CA VAL A 70 6.29 -3.39 7.83
C VAL A 70 4.92 -3.98 8.11
N LEU A 71 3.86 -3.35 7.61
CA LEU A 71 2.50 -3.89 7.63
C LEU A 71 2.22 -4.54 6.28
N PHE A 72 1.79 -5.79 6.24
CA PHE A 72 1.41 -6.45 5.00
C PHE A 72 -0.10 -6.53 4.82
N THR A 73 -0.56 -6.13 3.64
CA THR A 73 -1.97 -6.24 3.25
C THR A 73 -2.35 -7.68 2.91
N HIS A 74 -1.56 -8.33 2.04
CA HIS A 74 -1.75 -9.70 1.59
C HIS A 74 -0.51 -10.28 0.86
N GLU A 75 -0.59 -11.55 0.47
CA GLU A 75 0.54 -12.36 0.01
C GLU A 75 0.93 -12.23 -1.48
N HIS A 76 0.36 -11.30 -2.25
CA HIS A 76 0.73 -11.13 -3.66
C HIS A 76 2.13 -10.52 -3.85
N LYS A 77 2.73 -10.77 -5.02
CA LYS A 77 4.16 -10.49 -5.28
C LYS A 77 4.48 -9.01 -5.42
N ASP A 78 3.57 -8.25 -5.98
CA ASP A 78 3.63 -6.80 -6.05
C ASP A 78 3.65 -6.12 -4.68
N HIS A 79 3.32 -6.85 -3.60
CA HIS A 79 3.30 -6.36 -2.23
C HIS A 79 4.42 -6.95 -1.35
N THR A 80 5.00 -8.08 -1.72
CA THR A 80 5.94 -8.83 -0.84
C THR A 80 7.35 -9.05 -1.40
N ALA A 81 7.55 -8.95 -2.71
CA ALA A 81 8.77 -9.45 -3.35
C ALA A 81 10.05 -8.63 -3.06
N GLY A 82 9.93 -7.42 -2.51
CA GLY A 82 11.05 -6.55 -2.17
C GLY A 82 11.52 -6.66 -0.72
N LEU A 83 10.99 -7.60 0.09
CA LEU A 83 11.31 -7.71 1.52
C LEU A 83 12.81 -7.87 1.81
N ASP A 84 13.58 -8.43 0.89
CA ASP A 84 15.03 -8.58 1.03
C ASP A 84 15.77 -7.23 1.19
N ASP A 85 15.20 -6.14 0.68
CA ASP A 85 15.81 -4.81 0.70
C ASP A 85 15.63 -4.05 2.03
N ILE A 86 15.10 -4.69 3.08
CA ILE A 86 15.08 -4.10 4.43
C ILE A 86 16.47 -4.08 5.11
N ARG A 87 17.43 -4.89 4.64
CA ARG A 87 18.76 -5.08 5.27
C ARG A 87 19.48 -3.78 5.63
N PRO A 88 19.50 -2.73 4.79
CA PRO A 88 20.17 -1.49 5.15
C PRO A 88 19.60 -0.86 6.43
N PHE A 89 18.29 -1.01 6.69
CA PHE A 89 17.67 -0.58 7.95
C PHE A 89 18.14 -1.46 9.12
N ASN A 90 18.20 -2.79 8.95
CA ASN A 90 18.75 -3.67 9.98
C ASN A 90 20.17 -3.25 10.40
N PHE A 91 21.03 -2.98 9.41
CA PHE A 91 22.41 -2.56 9.67
C PHE A 91 22.51 -1.19 10.33
N SER A 92 21.74 -0.22 9.83
CA SER A 92 21.78 1.15 10.33
C SER A 92 21.18 1.27 11.73
N GLN A 93 20.07 0.59 12.01
CA GLN A 93 19.33 0.67 13.26
C GLN A 93 19.74 -0.39 14.29
N LYS A 94 20.48 -1.42 13.88
CA LYS A 94 20.89 -2.56 14.72
C LYS A 94 19.69 -3.23 15.41
N MET A 95 18.62 -3.44 14.64
CA MET A 95 17.40 -4.10 15.10
C MET A 95 16.84 -5.02 14.03
N ASP A 96 16.11 -6.04 14.48
CA ASP A 96 15.25 -6.84 13.64
C ASP A 96 14.02 -5.99 13.31
N ILE A 97 13.60 -5.97 12.04
CA ILE A 97 12.41 -5.20 11.64
C ILE A 97 11.17 -6.07 11.89
N PRO A 98 10.21 -5.63 12.72
CA PRO A 98 8.97 -6.36 12.88
C PRO A 98 8.14 -6.29 11.60
N ILE A 99 7.66 -7.45 11.16
CA ILE A 99 6.76 -7.58 10.02
C ILE A 99 5.41 -8.08 10.51
N PHE A 100 4.36 -7.31 10.25
CA PHE A 100 3.02 -7.57 10.72
C PHE A 100 2.21 -8.11 9.56
N GLY A 101 1.64 -9.30 9.71
CA GLY A 101 0.80 -9.90 8.68
C GLY A 101 -0.07 -11.00 9.25
N ARG A 102 -1.13 -11.33 8.52
CA ARG A 102 -1.94 -12.52 8.83
C ARG A 102 -1.11 -13.79 8.72
N PRO A 103 -1.48 -14.88 9.42
CA PRO A 103 -0.76 -16.15 9.37
C PRO A 103 -0.47 -16.62 7.93
N GLN A 104 -1.45 -16.54 7.03
CA GLN A 104 -1.27 -16.93 5.62
C GLN A 104 -0.17 -16.12 4.90
N VAL A 105 -0.06 -14.82 5.20
CA VAL A 105 0.93 -13.92 4.61
C VAL A 105 2.32 -14.23 5.14
N LEU A 106 2.44 -14.41 6.46
CA LEU A 106 3.71 -14.77 7.08
C LEU A 106 4.19 -16.16 6.64
N GLU A 107 3.30 -17.13 6.45
CA GLU A 107 3.66 -18.44 5.91
C GLU A 107 4.09 -18.38 4.45
N GLN A 108 3.49 -17.51 3.62
CA GLN A 108 3.98 -17.23 2.28
C GLN A 108 5.41 -16.66 2.33
N ILE A 109 5.61 -15.61 3.14
CA ILE A 109 6.90 -14.94 3.29
C ILE A 109 7.98 -15.93 3.75
N LYS A 110 7.67 -16.77 4.75
CA LYS A 110 8.56 -17.83 5.23
C LYS A 110 8.99 -18.78 4.12
N ARG A 111 8.06 -19.16 3.23
CA ARG A 111 8.36 -20.06 2.11
C ARG A 111 9.22 -19.39 1.04
N GLU A 112 8.92 -18.15 0.70
CA GLU A 112 9.59 -17.44 -0.40
C GLU A 112 10.95 -16.89 -0.02
N PHE A 113 11.08 -16.44 1.22
CA PHE A 113 12.32 -15.95 1.81
C PHE A 113 12.92 -16.98 2.77
N ALA A 114 12.81 -18.28 2.46
CA ALA A 114 13.21 -19.38 3.36
C ALA A 114 14.63 -19.27 3.93
N TYR A 115 15.55 -18.64 3.18
CA TYR A 115 16.91 -18.40 3.64
C TYR A 115 16.99 -17.41 4.82
N VAL A 116 16.04 -16.47 4.94
CA VAL A 116 15.91 -15.52 6.06
C VAL A 116 15.57 -16.25 7.37
N PHE A 117 14.73 -17.28 7.26
CA PHE A 117 14.22 -18.08 8.37
C PHE A 117 15.06 -19.32 8.66
N SER A 118 16.18 -19.50 7.97
CA SER A 118 17.07 -20.65 8.16
C SER A 118 17.85 -20.55 9.49
N ASN A 119 18.01 -21.69 10.18
CA ASN A 119 18.90 -21.79 11.35
C ASN A 119 20.37 -21.50 11.02
N LYS A 120 20.77 -21.70 9.75
CA LYS A 120 22.12 -21.37 9.27
C LYS A 120 22.09 -19.98 8.64
N LYS A 121 22.19 -18.95 9.48
CA LYS A 121 22.32 -17.55 9.02
C LYS A 121 23.75 -17.29 8.51
N TYR A 122 23.85 -16.43 7.50
CA TYR A 122 25.12 -15.87 7.01
C TYR A 122 25.11 -14.34 7.18
N PRO A 123 26.29 -13.68 7.28
CA PRO A 123 26.35 -12.23 7.40
C PRO A 123 25.67 -11.57 6.20
N GLY A 124 24.76 -10.63 6.41
CA GLY A 124 24.01 -10.03 5.30
C GLY A 124 22.55 -10.45 5.20
N VAL A 125 22.10 -11.51 5.88
CA VAL A 125 20.71 -11.94 5.76
C VAL A 125 19.75 -10.92 6.41
N PRO A 126 18.58 -10.61 5.81
CA PRO A 126 17.57 -9.78 6.46
C PRO A 126 17.27 -10.26 7.88
N GLN A 127 17.10 -9.32 8.83
CA GLN A 127 16.66 -9.65 10.18
C GLN A 127 15.23 -9.17 10.37
N ILE A 128 14.32 -10.10 10.64
CA ILE A 128 12.89 -9.85 10.75
C ILE A 128 12.32 -10.51 11.99
N GLU A 129 11.34 -9.84 12.58
CA GLU A 129 10.51 -10.37 13.66
C GLU A 129 9.08 -10.52 13.15
N PRO A 130 8.62 -11.74 12.80
CA PRO A 130 7.25 -11.95 12.36
C PRO A 130 6.28 -11.75 13.52
N VAL A 131 5.29 -10.88 13.32
CA VAL A 131 4.22 -10.60 14.27
C VAL A 131 2.89 -10.94 13.59
N GLU A 132 2.23 -11.99 14.09
CA GLU A 132 0.89 -12.35 13.64
C GLU A 132 -0.11 -11.28 14.07
N ILE A 133 -0.90 -10.80 13.11
CA ILE A 133 -2.03 -9.90 13.34
C ILE A 133 -3.32 -10.52 12.80
N ASP A 134 -4.43 -10.14 13.40
CA ASP A 134 -5.78 -10.45 12.93
C ASP A 134 -6.51 -9.15 12.57
N GLU A 135 -7.83 -9.12 12.74
CA GLU A 135 -8.69 -7.97 12.44
C GLU A 135 -8.80 -7.01 13.64
N SER A 136 -8.19 -7.35 14.77
CA SER A 136 -8.23 -6.57 16.00
C SER A 136 -7.24 -5.41 15.94
N PRO A 137 -7.59 -4.24 16.50
CA PRO A 137 -6.63 -3.14 16.67
C PRO A 137 -5.43 -3.55 17.52
N PHE A 138 -4.25 -3.06 17.15
CA PHE A 138 -3.01 -3.25 17.89
C PHE A 138 -2.20 -1.95 17.92
N THR A 139 -1.11 -1.93 18.70
CA THR A 139 -0.34 -0.71 18.94
C THR A 139 1.13 -0.91 18.63
N ILE A 140 1.73 0.04 17.89
CA ILE A 140 3.18 0.13 17.67
C ILE A 140 3.66 1.46 18.27
N GLN A 141 4.56 1.42 19.26
CA GLN A 141 5.11 2.62 19.92
C GLN A 141 4.04 3.64 20.37
N GLY A 142 2.91 3.17 20.88
CA GLY A 142 1.79 4.02 21.32
C GLY A 142 0.83 4.46 20.21
N VAL A 143 1.11 4.16 18.94
CA VAL A 143 0.23 4.44 17.80
C VAL A 143 -0.69 3.24 17.55
N THR A 144 -2.00 3.47 17.62
CA THR A 144 -3.00 2.45 17.29
C THR A 144 -3.13 2.27 15.78
N ILE A 145 -3.03 1.01 15.34
CA ILE A 145 -3.26 0.56 13.98
C ILE A 145 -4.56 -0.27 13.99
N ILE A 146 -5.49 0.07 13.11
CA ILE A 146 -6.77 -0.63 12.97
C ILE A 146 -6.75 -1.35 11.62
N PRO A 147 -6.61 -2.68 11.58
CA PRO A 147 -6.84 -3.47 10.38
C PRO A 147 -8.26 -3.28 9.85
N ILE A 148 -8.41 -3.22 8.52
CA ILE A 148 -9.70 -3.07 7.84
C ILE A 148 -9.90 -4.30 6.93
N PRO A 149 -10.68 -5.30 7.35
CA PRO A 149 -10.92 -6.51 6.56
C PRO A 149 -11.68 -6.24 5.27
N VAL A 150 -11.08 -6.50 4.12
CA VAL A 150 -11.77 -6.32 2.82
C VAL A 150 -11.52 -7.53 1.92
N PHE A 151 -12.24 -7.60 0.81
CA PHE A 151 -12.13 -8.73 -0.11
C PHE A 151 -11.50 -8.30 -1.43
N HIS A 152 -10.47 -9.06 -1.81
CA HIS A 152 -9.87 -9.10 -3.13
C HIS A 152 -10.46 -10.29 -3.91
N TYR A 153 -11.61 -10.08 -4.55
CA TYR A 153 -12.47 -11.17 -5.02
C TYR A 153 -12.88 -12.14 -3.90
N LYS A 154 -12.20 -13.29 -3.77
CA LYS A 154 -12.42 -14.29 -2.71
C LYS A 154 -11.33 -14.30 -1.65
N LEU A 155 -10.22 -13.59 -1.91
CA LEU A 155 -9.09 -13.52 -1.00
C LEU A 155 -9.37 -12.44 0.05
N PRO A 156 -9.45 -12.78 1.35
CA PRO A 156 -9.47 -11.77 2.39
C PRO A 156 -8.12 -11.05 2.43
N VAL A 157 -8.14 -9.72 2.43
CA VAL A 157 -6.96 -8.85 2.51
C VAL A 157 -7.20 -7.77 3.57
N LEU A 158 -6.15 -7.10 4.02
CA LEU A 158 -6.25 -6.01 5.00
C LEU A 158 -5.99 -4.66 4.34
N GLY A 159 -6.86 -3.69 4.61
CA GLY A 159 -6.48 -2.28 4.67
C GLY A 159 -6.01 -1.92 6.09
N PHE A 160 -5.57 -0.67 6.27
CA PHE A 160 -5.15 -0.16 7.58
C PHE A 160 -5.64 1.27 7.80
N ARG A 161 -6.17 1.53 8.99
CA ARG A 161 -6.49 2.87 9.48
C ARG A 161 -5.55 3.26 10.62
N ILE A 162 -5.01 4.47 10.52
CA ILE A 162 -4.16 5.09 11.54
C ILE A 162 -4.69 6.51 11.79
N GLY A 163 -5.27 6.73 12.97
CA GLY A 163 -5.98 7.98 13.28
C GLY A 163 -7.09 8.28 12.25
N ASP A 164 -7.00 9.45 11.61
CA ASP A 164 -7.95 9.94 10.61
C ASP A 164 -7.58 9.56 9.16
N PHE A 165 -6.60 8.68 8.97
CA PHE A 165 -6.14 8.21 7.65
C PHE A 165 -6.47 6.73 7.46
N THR A 166 -7.10 6.38 6.34
CA THR A 166 -7.40 4.99 5.97
C THR A 166 -6.78 4.65 4.62
N TYR A 167 -6.02 3.55 4.57
CA TYR A 167 -5.43 3.00 3.35
C TYR A 167 -6.04 1.64 3.02
N ILE A 168 -6.71 1.56 1.87
CA ILE A 168 -7.27 0.31 1.34
C ILE A 168 -6.81 0.18 -0.12
N THR A 169 -6.16 -0.93 -0.44
CA THR A 169 -5.80 -1.31 -1.81
C THR A 169 -6.34 -2.71 -2.11
N ASP A 170 -6.29 -3.09 -3.38
CA ASP A 170 -6.55 -4.46 -3.82
C ASP A 170 -7.92 -5.01 -3.42
N THR A 171 -8.99 -4.21 -3.49
CA THR A 171 -10.34 -4.69 -3.15
C THR A 171 -11.36 -4.45 -4.26
N ASN A 172 -12.40 -5.28 -4.28
CA ASN A 172 -13.64 -5.06 -5.01
C ASN A 172 -14.90 -5.18 -4.13
N TYR A 173 -14.72 -5.39 -2.82
CA TYR A 173 -15.81 -5.50 -1.87
C TYR A 173 -15.36 -5.14 -0.46
N ILE A 174 -16.06 -4.19 0.14
CA ILE A 174 -15.86 -3.72 1.52
C ILE A 174 -17.12 -4.12 2.30
N PRO A 175 -17.02 -5.05 3.28
CA PRO A 175 -18.15 -5.44 4.13
C PRO A 175 -18.68 -4.27 4.97
N ASP A 176 -19.96 -4.31 5.35
CA ASP A 176 -20.61 -3.26 6.17
C ASP A 176 -19.90 -3.04 7.51
N GLU A 177 -19.44 -4.11 8.16
CA GLU A 177 -18.66 -4.03 9.41
C GLU A 177 -17.34 -3.28 9.22
N SER A 178 -16.71 -3.38 8.04
CA SER A 178 -15.52 -2.62 7.71
C SER A 178 -15.83 -1.18 7.32
N MET A 179 -17.00 -0.91 6.74
CA MET A 179 -17.46 0.47 6.52
C MET A 179 -17.55 1.25 7.83
N GLU A 180 -18.01 0.63 8.92
CA GLU A 180 -18.03 1.26 10.25
C GLU A 180 -16.62 1.57 10.78
N LEU A 181 -15.62 0.72 10.50
CA LEU A 181 -14.23 0.98 10.87
C LEU A 181 -13.59 2.13 10.08
N ILE A 182 -14.06 2.39 8.85
CA ILE A 182 -13.54 3.45 7.96
C ILE A 182 -14.17 4.81 8.29
N LYS A 183 -15.41 4.81 8.82
CA LYS A 183 -16.22 6.00 9.05
C LYS A 183 -15.50 7.08 9.87
N GLY A 184 -15.60 8.33 9.41
CA GLY A 184 -14.94 9.47 10.02
C GLY A 184 -13.46 9.64 9.64
N SER A 185 -12.95 8.86 8.69
CA SER A 185 -11.64 9.15 8.07
C SER A 185 -11.67 10.51 7.39
N LYS A 186 -10.65 11.33 7.60
CA LYS A 186 -10.45 12.58 6.85
C LYS A 186 -9.82 12.30 5.50
N ILE A 187 -8.87 11.38 5.46
CA ILE A 187 -8.24 10.94 4.21
C ILE A 187 -8.49 9.46 4.00
N LEU A 188 -9.07 9.12 2.86
CA LEU A 188 -9.23 7.76 2.36
C LEU A 188 -8.27 7.54 1.19
N VAL A 189 -7.65 6.37 1.13
CA VAL A 189 -7.00 5.84 -0.08
C VAL A 189 -7.74 4.58 -0.49
N LEU A 190 -8.14 4.50 -1.76
CA LEU A 190 -8.91 3.38 -2.30
C LEU A 190 -8.40 2.98 -3.69
N ASN A 191 -8.36 1.69 -4.03
CA ASN A 191 -7.94 1.28 -5.36
C ASN A 191 -8.99 1.63 -6.44
N ALA A 192 -8.52 2.07 -7.61
CA ALA A 192 -9.29 2.21 -8.83
C ALA A 192 -8.45 1.71 -10.00
N LEU A 193 -8.64 0.44 -10.41
CA LEU A 193 -7.70 -0.22 -11.31
C LEU A 193 -7.75 0.34 -12.72
N GLN A 194 -8.95 0.44 -13.29
CA GLN A 194 -9.20 0.77 -14.69
C GLN A 194 -10.67 1.18 -14.88
N LYS A 195 -11.06 1.63 -16.08
CA LYS A 195 -12.46 1.98 -16.38
C LYS A 195 -13.35 0.76 -16.61
N GLU A 196 -12.83 -0.30 -17.23
CA GLU A 196 -13.59 -1.53 -17.52
C GLU A 196 -13.63 -2.49 -16.33
N SER A 197 -14.68 -3.33 -16.25
CA SER A 197 -14.86 -4.27 -15.14
C SER A 197 -13.64 -5.18 -14.92
N HIS A 198 -13.37 -5.47 -13.64
CA HIS A 198 -12.33 -6.40 -13.23
C HIS A 198 -12.85 -7.30 -12.12
N ILE A 199 -12.46 -8.58 -12.14
CA ILE A 199 -13.02 -9.57 -11.21
C ILE A 199 -12.67 -9.31 -9.75
N SER A 200 -11.54 -8.67 -9.49
CA SER A 200 -10.95 -8.55 -8.15
C SER A 200 -10.62 -7.12 -7.72
N HIS A 201 -10.89 -6.12 -8.55
CA HIS A 201 -10.64 -4.72 -8.21
C HIS A 201 -11.82 -3.84 -8.63
N PHE A 202 -12.09 -2.78 -7.85
CA PHE A 202 -12.97 -1.71 -8.29
C PHE A 202 -12.50 -1.06 -9.60
N THR A 203 -13.48 -0.80 -10.46
CA THR A 203 -13.37 0.17 -11.55
C THR A 203 -13.31 1.60 -11.03
N LEU A 204 -13.00 2.55 -11.90
CA LEU A 204 -13.05 3.99 -11.55
C LEU A 204 -14.42 4.41 -11.00
N ASP A 205 -15.49 4.03 -11.68
CA ASP A 205 -16.85 4.44 -11.29
C ASP A 205 -17.28 3.79 -9.97
N GLU A 206 -16.96 2.52 -9.77
CA GLU A 206 -17.24 1.82 -8.50
C GLU A 206 -16.44 2.41 -7.34
N ALA A 207 -15.15 2.72 -7.56
CA ALA A 207 -14.31 3.35 -6.53
C ALA A 207 -14.81 4.75 -6.17
N VAL A 208 -15.22 5.56 -7.15
CA VAL A 208 -15.83 6.88 -6.92
C VAL A 208 -17.15 6.76 -6.17
N ALA A 209 -18.00 5.80 -6.53
CA ALA A 209 -19.26 5.55 -5.83
C ALA A 209 -19.01 5.14 -4.37
N LYS A 210 -18.09 4.20 -4.14
CA LYS A 210 -17.74 3.73 -2.80
C LYS A 210 -17.08 4.82 -1.95
N ALA A 211 -16.22 5.66 -2.54
CA ALA A 211 -15.62 6.81 -1.85
C ALA A 211 -16.68 7.82 -1.40
N LYS A 212 -17.69 8.11 -2.24
CA LYS A 212 -18.82 8.97 -1.87
C LYS A 212 -19.67 8.38 -0.74
N GLU A 213 -19.88 7.07 -0.76
CA GLU A 213 -20.59 6.35 0.30
C GLU A 213 -19.85 6.40 1.63
N ILE A 214 -18.52 6.25 1.61
CA ILE A 214 -17.65 6.37 2.79
C ILE A 214 -17.65 7.82 3.33
N GLY A 215 -17.60 8.80 2.44
CA GLY A 215 -17.74 10.22 2.79
C GLY A 215 -16.55 10.82 3.53
N ALA A 216 -15.32 10.42 3.19
CA ALA A 216 -14.10 11.08 3.70
C ALA A 216 -13.93 12.48 3.11
N ASP A 217 -13.27 13.40 3.84
CA ASP A 217 -13.04 14.79 3.38
C ASP A 217 -12.21 14.83 2.08
N THR A 218 -11.26 13.92 1.95
CA THR A 218 -10.44 13.74 0.74
C THR A 218 -10.20 12.27 0.47
N THR A 219 -10.39 11.85 -0.79
CA THR A 219 -10.07 10.49 -1.24
C THR A 219 -8.99 10.53 -2.33
N TYR A 220 -7.95 9.71 -2.17
CA TYR A 220 -6.94 9.46 -3.19
C TYR A 220 -7.10 8.08 -3.81
N LEU A 221 -7.16 8.01 -5.13
CA LEU A 221 -7.26 6.74 -5.85
C LEU A 221 -5.87 6.16 -6.13
N THR A 222 -5.68 4.87 -5.84
CA THR A 222 -4.40 4.14 -5.99
C THR A 222 -4.55 2.84 -6.78
N HIS A 223 -3.48 2.05 -6.89
CA HIS A 223 -3.41 0.78 -7.60
C HIS A 223 -3.89 0.89 -9.07
N ILE A 224 -3.47 1.98 -9.71
CA ILE A 224 -3.93 2.44 -11.02
C ILE A 224 -3.16 1.71 -12.13
N SER A 225 -3.87 1.13 -13.09
CA SER A 225 -3.27 0.56 -14.30
C SER A 225 -3.16 1.58 -15.43
N HIS A 226 -2.36 1.25 -16.44
CA HIS A 226 -2.27 2.02 -17.69
C HIS A 226 -3.60 2.08 -18.50
N LYS A 227 -4.63 1.34 -18.08
CA LYS A 227 -5.97 1.33 -18.70
C LYS A 227 -6.94 2.32 -18.07
N LEU A 228 -6.57 3.01 -16.98
CA LEU A 228 -7.42 4.04 -16.38
C LEU A 228 -7.53 5.28 -17.28
N GLY A 229 -6.43 5.67 -17.93
CA GLY A 229 -6.31 6.89 -18.74
C GLY A 229 -5.10 7.72 -18.34
N LEU A 230 -4.89 8.83 -19.05
CA LEU A 230 -3.86 9.81 -18.68
C LEU A 230 -4.29 10.53 -17.39
N HIS A 231 -3.36 10.70 -16.45
CA HIS A 231 -3.64 11.30 -15.14
C HIS A 231 -4.39 12.63 -15.24
N ASP A 232 -3.94 13.56 -16.08
CA ASP A 232 -4.54 14.89 -16.21
C ASP A 232 -5.91 14.90 -16.91
N GLU A 233 -6.21 13.90 -17.72
CA GLU A 233 -7.52 13.72 -18.34
C GLU A 233 -8.51 13.17 -17.32
N VAL A 234 -8.14 12.09 -16.63
CA VAL A 234 -9.01 11.44 -15.64
C VAL A 234 -9.25 12.34 -14.43
N GLU A 235 -8.25 13.11 -13.98
CA GLU A 235 -8.40 14.05 -12.86
C GLU A 235 -9.51 15.08 -13.10
N LYS A 236 -9.74 15.49 -14.36
CA LYS A 236 -10.82 16.43 -14.73
C LYS A 236 -12.21 15.80 -14.67
N GLU A 237 -12.29 14.47 -14.74
CA GLU A 237 -13.54 13.71 -14.66
C GLU A 237 -13.96 13.48 -13.20
N LEU A 238 -13.02 13.59 -12.24
CA LEU A 238 -13.26 13.27 -10.84
C LEU A 238 -14.07 14.36 -10.12
N PRO A 239 -14.98 13.97 -9.21
CA PRO A 239 -15.71 14.91 -8.39
C PRO A 239 -14.80 15.60 -7.36
N SER A 240 -15.21 16.76 -6.88
CA SER A 240 -14.51 17.47 -5.80
C SER A 240 -14.27 16.58 -4.59
N GLY A 241 -13.06 16.62 -4.04
CA GLY A 241 -12.65 15.81 -2.90
C GLY A 241 -12.14 14.41 -3.28
N ILE A 242 -12.14 14.04 -4.57
CA ILE A 242 -11.55 12.78 -5.06
C ILE A 242 -10.48 13.11 -6.10
N SER A 243 -9.28 12.57 -5.92
CA SER A 243 -8.13 12.79 -6.81
C SER A 243 -7.37 11.50 -7.08
N LEU A 244 -6.67 11.42 -8.22
CA LEU A 244 -5.71 10.34 -8.44
C LEU A 244 -4.46 10.57 -7.60
N ALA A 245 -4.02 9.55 -6.86
CA ALA A 245 -2.69 9.57 -6.26
C ALA A 245 -1.63 9.54 -7.36
N TYR A 246 -0.42 9.96 -7.02
CA TYR A 246 0.79 9.76 -7.83
C TYR A 246 1.97 9.50 -6.90
N ASP A 247 3.01 8.86 -7.44
CA ASP A 247 4.19 8.50 -6.66
C ASP A 247 4.92 9.75 -6.14
N GLY A 248 5.23 9.75 -4.84
CA GLY A 248 5.82 10.90 -4.15
C GLY A 248 4.80 11.93 -3.65
N LEU A 249 3.50 11.75 -3.88
CA LEU A 249 2.47 12.55 -3.21
C LEU A 249 2.66 12.46 -1.69
N GLN A 250 2.59 13.60 -1.02
CA GLN A 250 2.70 13.70 0.44
C GLN A 250 1.50 14.42 1.01
N VAL A 251 0.96 13.88 2.10
CA VAL A 251 -0.11 14.51 2.87
C VAL A 251 0.26 14.56 4.33
N THR A 252 -0.21 15.60 5.02
CA THR A 252 0.01 15.78 6.45
C THR A 252 -1.33 15.91 7.14
N LEU A 253 -1.55 15.07 8.14
CA LEU A 253 -2.61 15.21 9.11
C LEU A 253 -2.00 15.72 10.42
N PRO A 254 -2.78 16.35 11.31
CA PRO A 254 -2.34 16.67 12.67
C PRO A 254 -1.65 15.47 13.36
#